data_AF-A0A3A0AWH6-F1
#
_entry.id   AF-A0A3A0AWH6-F1
#
_cell.length_a   1.000
_cell.length_b   1.000
_cell.length_c   1.000
_cell.angle_alpha   90.00
_cell.angle_beta   90.00
_cell.angle_gamma   90.00
#
_symmetry.space_group_name_H-M   'P 1'
#
loop_
_entity.id
_entity.type
_entity.pdbx_description
1 polymer ?
#
loop_
_entity_poly.entity_id
_entity_poly.type
_entity_poly.pdbx_seq_one_letter_code
_entity_poly.pdbx_strand_id
1 'polypeptide(L)'
;MIPFGDDDRGFRSRPYVVFAFMIINIVVFTYELQLSEPELQRFIFSWGVTPYEITNRVDIPPEISHPVWVTIFTSMFLHGGWLHIIGNMMYLWIFGDN
;
A
#
# COMPACT_ATOMS: atom_id res chain seq x y z
N MET A 1 13.12 13.11 0.88
CA MET A 1 13.27 13.89 -0.37
C MET A 1 11.88 14.13 -0.94
N ILE A 2 11.57 15.34 -1.38
CA ILE A 2 10.27 15.69 -1.98
C ILE A 2 10.48 15.75 -3.49
N PRO A 3 9.92 14.82 -4.28
CA PRO A 3 9.98 14.88 -5.74
C PRO A 3 9.06 15.97 -6.29
N PHE A 4 9.54 16.71 -7.29
CA PHE A 4 8.78 17.81 -7.95
C PHE A 4 8.50 17.54 -9.44
N GLY A 5 9.11 16.51 -10.04
CA GLY A 5 8.97 16.15 -11.44
C GLY A 5 10.10 15.25 -11.91
N ASP A 6 9.93 14.65 -13.09
CA ASP A 6 10.98 14.00 -13.87
C ASP A 6 11.24 14.75 -15.19
N ASP A 7 12.27 14.33 -15.94
CA ASP A 7 12.71 14.96 -17.18
C ASP A 7 12.21 14.20 -18.44
N ASP A 8 11.27 13.26 -18.30
CA ASP A 8 10.83 12.41 -19.40
C ASP A 8 9.75 13.09 -20.27
N ARG A 9 10.12 13.37 -21.53
CA ARG A 9 9.31 14.14 -22.51
C ARG A 9 8.78 13.30 -23.68
N GLY A 10 8.76 11.97 -23.56
CA GLY A 10 8.53 11.04 -24.69
C GLY A 10 7.33 10.11 -24.52
N PHE A 11 6.37 10.21 -25.45
CA PHE A 11 5.28 9.25 -25.77
C PHE A 11 4.53 8.60 -24.59
N ARG A 12 3.55 9.36 -24.08
CA ARG A 12 2.51 8.96 -23.12
C ARG A 12 1.70 7.74 -23.58
N SER A 13 2.01 6.58 -23.05
CA SER A 13 0.98 5.57 -22.78
C SER A 13 0.05 6.15 -21.72
N ARG A 14 -1.28 6.06 -21.87
CA ARG A 14 -2.17 6.42 -20.75
C ARG A 14 -1.86 5.46 -19.58
N PRO A 15 -1.43 5.95 -18.40
CA PRO A 15 -0.89 5.09 -17.35
C PRO A 15 -2.02 4.45 -16.53
N TYR A 16 -2.81 3.58 -17.17
CA TYR A 16 -3.98 2.94 -16.56
C TYR A 16 -3.62 2.15 -15.30
N VAL A 17 -2.44 1.51 -15.27
CA VAL A 17 -1.96 0.75 -14.10
C VAL A 17 -1.66 1.68 -12.93
N VAL A 18 -1.05 2.84 -13.17
CA VAL A 18 -0.81 3.87 -12.13
C VAL A 18 -2.13 4.34 -11.55
N PHE A 19 -3.11 4.67 -12.40
CA PHE A 19 -4.43 5.07 -11.93
C PHE A 19 -5.10 3.96 -11.12
N ALA A 20 -4.98 2.69 -11.53
CA ALA A 20 -5.51 1.57 -10.76
C ALA A 20 -4.86 1.49 -9.37
N PHE A 21 -3.53 1.59 -9.26
CA PHE A 21 -2.86 1.60 -7.97
C PHE A 21 -3.26 2.80 -7.12
N MET A 22 -3.33 4.01 -7.69
CA MET A 22 -3.77 5.21 -6.97
C MET A 22 -5.19 5.03 -6.40
N ILE A 23 -6.13 4.52 -7.21
CA ILE A 23 -7.50 4.27 -6.79
C ILE A 23 -7.55 3.25 -5.64
N ILE A 24 -6.84 2.13 -5.77
CA ILE A 24 -6.81 1.09 -4.72
C ILE A 24 -6.26 1.67 -3.42
N ASN A 25 -5.15 2.42 -3.47
CA ASN A 25 -4.57 3.05 -2.29
C ASN A 25 -5.54 4.03 -1.61
N ILE A 26 -6.25 4.84 -2.38
CA ILE A 26 -7.26 5.77 -1.85
C ILE A 26 -8.42 5.02 -1.20
N VAL A 27 -8.92 3.95 -1.84
CA VAL A 27 -10.02 3.14 -1.31
C VAL A 27 -9.64 2.47 0.00
N VAL A 28 -8.46 1.82 0.05
CA VAL A 28 -7.96 1.15 1.26
C VAL A 28 -7.75 2.15 2.40
N PHE A 29 -7.11 3.29 2.14
CA PHE A 29 -6.90 4.31 3.17
C PHE A 29 -8.22 4.94 3.66
N THR A 30 -9.20 5.14 2.77
CA THR A 30 -10.53 5.60 3.17
C THR A 30 -11.23 4.60 4.09
N TYR A 31 -11.03 3.30 3.85
CA TYR A 31 -11.51 2.26 4.74
C TYR A 31 -10.78 2.27 6.09
N GLU A 32 -9.45 2.42 6.11
CA GLU A 32 -8.65 2.55 7.35
C GLU A 32 -9.16 3.71 8.24
N LEU A 33 -9.53 4.85 7.65
CA LEU A 33 -10.07 6.01 8.37
C LEU A 33 -11.46 5.79 9.00
N GLN A 34 -12.20 4.77 8.55
CA GLN A 34 -13.52 4.42 9.09
C GLN A 34 -13.44 3.48 10.30
N LEU A 35 -12.29 2.82 10.51
CA LEU A 35 -12.11 1.84 11.57
C LEU A 35 -11.82 2.52 12.90
N SER A 36 -12.35 1.96 13.99
CA SER A 36 -11.89 2.31 15.34
C SER A 36 -10.46 1.81 15.58
N GLU A 37 -9.73 2.39 16.55
CA GLU A 37 -8.35 2.00 16.86
C GLU A 37 -8.15 0.47 17.02
N PRO A 38 -9.00 -0.28 17.76
CA PRO A 38 -8.85 -1.72 17.87
C PRO A 38 -9.10 -2.47 16.55
N GLU A 39 -10.01 -1.97 15.72
CA GLU A 39 -10.32 -2.57 14.42
C GLU A 39 -9.21 -2.30 13.40
N LEU A 40 -8.68 -1.08 13.40
CA LEU A 40 -7.53 -0.68 12.59
C LEU A 40 -6.31 -1.53 12.92
N GLN A 41 -6.02 -1.75 14.20
CA GLN A 41 -4.93 -2.63 14.62
C GLN A 41 -5.11 -4.05 14.08
N ARG A 42 -6.30 -4.64 14.23
CA ARG A 42 -6.59 -5.99 13.69
C ARG A 42 -6.46 -6.03 12.17
N PHE A 43 -6.92 -4.99 11.47
CA PHE A 43 -6.81 -4.87 10.03
C PHE A 43 -5.33 -4.81 9.60
N ILE A 44 -4.52 -3.98 10.25
CA ILE A 44 -3.08 -3.89 9.98
C ILE A 44 -2.37 -5.21 10.28
N PHE A 45 -2.67 -5.89 11.40
CA PHE A 45 -2.08 -7.20 11.70
C PHE A 45 -2.49 -8.27 10.68
N SER A 46 -3.72 -8.19 10.15
CA SER A 46 -4.19 -9.18 9.18
C SER A 46 -3.58 -8.97 7.79
N TRP A 47 -3.46 -7.72 7.34
CA TRP A 47 -3.10 -7.41 5.96
C TRP A 47 -1.67 -6.86 5.79
N GLY A 48 -0.99 -6.56 6.89
CA GLY A 48 0.40 -6.13 6.93
C GLY A 48 1.37 -7.30 6.89
N VAL A 49 2.56 -7.06 6.33
CA VAL A 49 3.60 -8.09 6.23
C VAL A 49 4.46 -8.12 7.49
N THR A 50 4.56 -9.29 8.11
CA THR A 50 5.52 -9.56 9.18
C THR A 50 6.70 -10.36 8.62
N PRO A 51 7.92 -9.80 8.54
CA PRO A 51 9.06 -10.49 7.94
C PRO A 51 9.36 -11.86 8.56
N TYR A 52 9.12 -12.03 9.86
CA TYR A 52 9.29 -13.29 10.56
C TYR A 52 8.39 -14.40 10.00
N GLU A 53 7.12 -14.08 9.73
CA GLU A 53 6.13 -15.03 9.20
C GLU A 53 6.49 -15.49 7.79
N ILE A 54 6.95 -14.55 6.94
CA ILE A 54 7.40 -14.84 5.58
C ILE A 54 8.65 -15.72 5.57
N THR A 55 9.65 -15.36 6.37
CA THR A 55 10.96 -16.03 6.36
C THR A 55 10.91 -17.42 6.99
N ASN A 56 10.09 -17.61 8.03
CA ASN A 56 9.95 -18.89 8.73
C ASN A 56 8.76 -19.72 8.21
N ARG A 57 7.92 -19.15 7.34
CA ARG A 57 6.70 -19.79 6.79
C ARG A 57 5.75 -20.25 7.89
N VAL A 58 5.60 -19.42 8.91
CA VAL A 58 4.71 -19.64 10.05
C VAL A 58 3.76 -18.45 10.17
N ASP A 59 2.57 -18.70 10.68
CA ASP A 59 1.61 -17.68 11.08
C ASP A 59 1.68 -17.57 12.60
N ILE A 60 1.87 -16.36 13.14
CA ILE A 60 1.94 -16.14 14.59
C ILE A 60 0.70 -15.40 15.09
N PRO A 61 0.24 -15.63 16.33
CA PRO A 61 -0.95 -14.97 16.83
C PRO A 61 -0.86 -13.42 16.78
N PRO A 62 -1.92 -12.72 16.34
CA PRO A 62 -3.21 -13.28 15.90
C PRO A 62 -3.14 -13.92 14.51
N GLU A 63 -3.58 -15.17 14.41
CA GLU A 63 -3.57 -15.93 13.16
C GLU A 63 -4.51 -15.31 12.12
N ILE A 64 -4.14 -15.44 10.85
CA ILE A 64 -4.84 -14.87 9.71
C ILE A 64 -5.55 -15.95 8.90
N SER A 65 -6.67 -15.57 8.28
CA SER A 65 -7.50 -16.51 7.50
C SER A 65 -6.97 -16.82 6.09
N HIS A 66 -5.86 -16.18 5.70
CA HIS A 66 -5.27 -16.29 4.37
C HIS A 66 -3.77 -16.55 4.47
N PRO A 67 -3.13 -17.08 3.41
CA PRO A 67 -1.71 -17.43 3.48
C PRO A 67 -0.81 -16.21 3.79
N VAL A 68 0.18 -16.39 4.67
CA VAL A 68 1.14 -15.33 5.06
C VAL A 68 1.80 -14.65 3.87
N TRP A 69 2.08 -15.36 2.78
CA TRP A 69 2.73 -14.78 1.60
C TRP A 69 1.87 -13.75 0.86
N VAL A 70 0.55 -13.78 1.02
CA VAL A 70 -0.35 -12.77 0.43
C VAL A 70 -0.09 -11.39 1.04
N THR A 71 0.35 -11.35 2.30
CA THR A 71 0.64 -10.09 3.01
C THR A 71 1.71 -9.24 2.33
N ILE A 72 2.62 -9.86 1.56
CA ILE A 72 3.65 -9.15 0.77
C ILE A 72 2.99 -8.18 -0.22
N PHE A 73 1.87 -8.57 -0.81
CA PHE A 73 1.14 -7.75 -1.79
C PHE A 73 0.16 -6.81 -1.11
N THR A 74 -0.58 -7.29 -0.11
CA THR A 74 -1.61 -6.47 0.55
C THR A 74 -1.00 -5.36 1.39
N SER A 75 0.18 -5.58 1.98
CA SER A 75 0.90 -4.56 2.74
C SER A 75 1.32 -3.36 1.90
N MET A 76 1.41 -3.51 0.57
CA MET A 76 1.77 -2.40 -0.33
C MET A 76 0.69 -1.31 -0.37
N PHE A 77 -0.54 -1.60 0.10
CA PHE A 77 -1.68 -0.68 0.04
C PHE A 77 -2.05 -0.07 1.40
N LEU A 78 -1.45 -0.53 2.50
CA LEU A 78 -1.73 -0.01 3.84
C LEU A 78 -0.97 1.28 4.11
N HIS A 79 -1.60 2.23 4.82
CA HIS A 79 -0.98 3.53 5.08
C HIS A 79 -1.12 3.97 6.54
N GLY A 80 0.01 4.16 7.23
CA GLY A 80 0.04 4.70 8.60
C GLY A 80 -0.31 6.18 8.76
N GLY A 81 -0.93 6.84 7.77
CA GLY A 81 -1.41 8.22 7.87
C GLY A 81 -1.28 9.07 6.60
N TRP A 82 -1.81 10.29 6.68
CA TRP A 82 -1.92 11.23 5.55
C TRP A 82 -0.60 11.53 4.85
N LEU A 83 0.47 11.79 5.60
CA LEU A 83 1.78 12.08 5.02
C LEU A 83 2.31 10.89 4.19
N HIS A 84 2.05 9.67 4.65
CA HIS A 84 2.50 8.46 3.97
C HIS A 84 1.77 8.28 2.63
N ILE A 85 0.44 8.36 2.61
CA ILE A 85 -0.33 8.21 1.36
C ILE A 85 -0.07 9.35 0.37
N ILE A 86 -0.03 10.61 0.83
CA ILE A 86 0.23 11.76 -0.05
C ILE A 86 1.62 11.63 -0.68
N GLY A 87 2.62 11.22 0.11
CA GLY A 87 3.96 10.93 -0.39
C GLY A 87 3.92 9.88 -1.50
N ASN A 88 3.30 8.73 -1.24
CA ASN A 88 3.22 7.63 -2.21
C ASN A 88 2.45 8.02 -3.49
N MET A 89 1.34 8.75 -3.37
CA MET A 89 0.57 9.22 -4.53
C MET A 89 1.37 10.21 -5.38
N MET A 90 2.14 11.09 -4.75
CA MET A 90 3.03 12.01 -5.45
C MET A 90 4.14 11.25 -6.20
N TYR A 91 4.74 10.21 -5.61
CA TYR A 91 5.72 9.37 -6.32
C TYR A 91 5.09 8.62 -7.49
N LEU A 92 3.93 7.98 -7.30
CA LEU A 92 3.23 7.27 -8.38
C LEU A 92 2.84 8.22 -9.51
N TRP A 93 2.40 9.44 -9.19
CA TRP A 93 2.03 10.44 -10.18
C TRP A 93 3.23 10.98 -10.96
N ILE A 94 4.37 11.17 -10.29
CA ILE A 94 5.57 11.74 -10.92
C ILE A 94 6.34 10.69 -11.71
N PHE A 95 6.44 9.45 -11.24
CA PHE A 95 7.36 8.45 -11.82
C PHE A 95 6.65 7.21 -12.38
N GLY A 96 5.33 7.13 -12.28
CA GLY A 96 4.58 5.91 -12.62
C GLY A 96 4.46 5.66 -14.13
N ASP A 97 4.72 6.65 -14.96
CA ASP A 97 4.64 6.58 -16.43
C ASP A 97 6.01 6.57 -17.14
N ASN A 98 7.10 6.44 -16.39
CA ASN A 98 8.47 6.26 -16.91
C ASN A 98 8.76 4.85 -17.42
#